data_AF-A0A958YCE4-F1
#
_entry.id   AF-A0A958YCE4-F1
#
_cell.length_a   1.000
_cell.length_b   1.000
_cell.length_c   1.000
_cell.angle_alpha   90.00
_cell.angle_beta   90.00
_cell.angle_gamma   90.00
#
_symmetry.space_group_name_H-M   'P 1'
#
loop_
_entity.id
_entity.type
_entity.pdbx_description
1 polymer ?
#
loop_
_entity_poly.entity_id
_entity_poly.type
_entity_poly.pdbx_seq_one_letter_code
_entity_poly.pdbx_strand_id
1 'polypeptide(L)'
;MYFFTWMEGLNWKPNDKIKRIFLGLLGSVAITLLGLFLLRLMTALAIEQIPFDRFIQNETWGNYSFGLWITLTLVIFFHVFYFYNKFQKEKIKEQKVIAGTASAKFDALKNQLDPHFLFNSLNVLTSLIEENPTGALNFTTGLSKVYRYVLEQKNKDLVPVDEELEFAKTYMSLLKMRFEDSIVFEIPEKA
;
A
#
# COMPACT_ATOMS: atom_id res chain seq x y z
N MET A 1 -24.41 -18.51 8.14
CA MET A 1 -23.31 -18.29 7.18
C MET A 1 -23.82 -17.88 5.81
N TYR A 2 -24.72 -18.65 5.19
CA TYR A 2 -25.36 -18.32 3.88
C TYR A 2 -26.00 -16.93 3.79
N PHE A 3 -26.68 -16.48 4.85
CA PHE A 3 -27.30 -15.14 4.87
C PHE A 3 -26.28 -14.00 4.72
N PHE A 4 -25.13 -14.12 5.38
CA PHE A 4 -24.08 -13.10 5.32
C PHE A 4 -23.34 -13.12 3.98
N THR A 5 -23.05 -14.30 3.43
CA THR A 5 -22.45 -14.45 2.10
C THR A 5 -23.38 -13.97 0.99
N TRP A 6 -24.68 -14.24 1.12
CA TRP A 6 -25.71 -13.70 0.22
C TRP A 6 -25.77 -12.17 0.31
N MET A 7 -25.74 -11.60 1.52
CA MET A 7 -25.65 -10.15 1.68
C MET A 7 -24.38 -9.58 1.06
N GLU A 8 -23.22 -10.25 1.12
CA GLU A 8 -21.99 -9.74 0.49
C GLU A 8 -22.12 -9.62 -1.04
N GLY A 9 -22.98 -10.44 -1.66
CA GLY A 9 -23.24 -10.42 -3.11
C GLY A 9 -24.14 -9.28 -3.60
N LEU A 10 -24.69 -8.46 -2.69
CA LEU A 10 -25.48 -7.28 -3.05
C LEU A 10 -24.56 -6.09 -3.39
N ASN A 11 -24.98 -5.23 -4.33
CA ASN A 11 -24.22 -4.04 -4.72
C ASN A 11 -24.29 -2.94 -3.64
N TRP A 12 -23.43 -3.05 -2.62
CA TRP A 12 -23.29 -2.04 -1.56
C TRP A 12 -22.44 -0.86 -2.03
N LYS A 13 -22.87 0.36 -1.73
CA LYS A 13 -22.01 1.54 -1.94
C LYS A 13 -20.90 1.58 -0.87
N PRO A 14 -19.73 2.18 -1.17
CA PRO A 14 -18.59 2.23 -0.24
C PRO A 14 -18.91 2.86 1.12
N ASN A 15 -19.90 3.77 1.17
CA ASN A 15 -20.30 4.50 2.36
C ASN A 15 -21.39 3.80 3.20
N ASP A 16 -21.92 2.66 2.75
CA ASP A 16 -23.02 1.95 3.43
C ASP A 16 -22.53 0.89 4.44
N LYS A 17 -21.27 0.96 4.89
CA LYS A 17 -20.68 -0.02 5.83
C LYS A 17 -21.53 -0.20 7.10
N ILE A 18 -21.99 0.89 7.71
CA ILE A 18 -22.82 0.86 8.92
C ILE A 18 -24.18 0.24 8.63
N LYS A 19 -24.81 0.63 7.51
CA LYS A 19 -26.12 0.07 7.10
C LYS A 19 -26.03 -1.43 6.87
N ARG A 20 -24.96 -1.91 6.24
CA ARG A 20 -24.73 -3.34 5.99
C ARG A 20 -24.60 -4.15 7.27
N ILE A 21 -23.89 -3.62 8.27
CA ILE A 21 -23.78 -4.27 9.59
C ILE A 21 -25.14 -4.31 10.27
N PHE A 22 -25.88 -3.20 10.24
CA PHE A 22 -27.19 -3.08 10.88
C PHE A 22 -28.24 -4.01 10.24
N LEU A 23 -28.33 -4.03 8.91
CA LEU A 23 -29.19 -4.95 8.16
C LEU A 23 -28.83 -6.42 8.40
N GLY A 24 -27.53 -6.73 8.51
CA GLY A 24 -27.07 -8.07 8.84
C GLY A 24 -27.49 -8.52 10.23
N LEU A 25 -27.36 -7.62 11.21
CA LEU A 25 -27.72 -7.91 12.59
C LEU A 25 -29.23 -8.09 12.73
N LEU A 26 -30.04 -7.17 12.18
CA LEU A 26 -31.50 -7.30 12.18
C LEU A 26 -31.98 -8.56 11.45
N GLY A 27 -31.44 -8.85 10.26
CA GLY A 27 -31.79 -10.04 9.51
C GLY A 27 -31.43 -11.33 10.26
N SER A 28 -30.26 -11.36 10.93
CA SER A 28 -29.86 -12.52 11.74
C SER A 28 -30.80 -12.74 12.94
N VAL A 29 -31.23 -11.67 13.62
CA VAL A 29 -32.19 -11.75 14.72
C VAL A 29 -33.54 -12.29 14.24
N ALA A 30 -34.04 -11.77 13.11
CA ALA A 30 -35.31 -12.22 12.54
C ALA A 30 -35.27 -13.70 12.14
N ILE A 31 -34.20 -14.14 11.47
CA ILE A 31 -34.01 -15.55 11.08
C ILE A 31 -33.93 -16.45 12.31
N THR A 32 -33.20 -16.04 13.34
CA THR A 32 -33.09 -16.81 14.58
C THR A 32 -34.43 -16.91 15.30
N LEU A 33 -35.17 -15.81 15.46
CA LEU A 33 -36.48 -15.82 16.10
C LEU A 33 -37.46 -16.72 15.36
N LEU A 34 -37.48 -16.63 14.03
CA LEU A 34 -38.31 -17.49 13.19
C LEU A 34 -37.92 -18.96 13.33
N GLY A 35 -36.62 -19.27 13.31
CA GLY A 35 -36.10 -20.62 13.46
C GLY A 35 -36.44 -21.23 14.83
N LEU A 36 -36.28 -20.45 15.91
CA LEU A 36 -36.66 -20.89 17.27
C LEU A 36 -38.17 -21.09 17.39
N PHE A 37 -38.98 -20.21 16.80
CA PHE A 37 -40.43 -20.33 16.78
C PHE A 37 -40.87 -21.62 16.07
N LEU A 38 -40.35 -21.87 14.87
CA LEU A 38 -40.66 -23.07 14.10
C LEU A 38 -40.20 -24.35 14.83
N LEU A 39 -39.02 -24.33 15.46
CA LEU A 39 -38.51 -25.46 16.22
C LEU A 39 -39.45 -25.77 17.40
N ARG A 40 -39.87 -24.75 18.16
CA ARG A 40 -40.79 -24.94 19.30
C ARG A 40 -42.20 -25.35 18.87
N LEU A 41 -42.69 -24.80 17.77
CA LEU A 41 -43.96 -25.21 17.16
C LEU A 41 -43.94 -26.69 16.78
N MET A 42 -42.86 -27.14 16.14
CA MET A 42 -42.69 -28.54 15.74
C MET A 42 -42.60 -29.47 16.95
N THR A 43 -41.85 -29.11 17.99
CA THR A 43 -41.78 -29.93 19.21
C THR A 43 -43.12 -30.00 19.93
N ALA A 44 -43.85 -28.89 20.02
CA ALA A 44 -45.16 -28.84 20.69
C ALA A 44 -46.23 -29.68 19.96
N LEU A 45 -46.28 -29.61 18.63
CA LEU A 45 -47.26 -30.35 17.83
C LEU A 45 -46.90 -31.82 17.65
N ALA A 46 -45.61 -32.14 17.39
CA ALA A 46 -45.20 -33.49 17.03
C ALA A 46 -44.82 -34.38 18.22
N ILE A 47 -44.24 -33.80 19.27
CA ILE A 47 -43.73 -34.56 20.43
C ILE A 47 -44.70 -34.44 21.60
N GLU A 48 -45.06 -33.22 21.97
CA GLU A 48 -45.89 -32.96 23.16
C GLU A 48 -47.40 -33.08 22.89
N GLN A 49 -47.80 -33.18 21.61
CA GLN A 49 -49.19 -33.28 21.15
C GLN A 49 -50.10 -32.16 21.66
N ILE A 50 -49.54 -30.98 21.90
CA ILE A 50 -50.28 -29.79 22.35
C ILE A 50 -50.97 -29.18 21.12
N PRO A 51 -52.27 -28.88 21.17
CA PRO A 51 -52.95 -28.24 20.04
C PRO A 51 -52.47 -26.80 19.82
N PHE A 52 -52.53 -26.32 18.58
CA PHE A 52 -51.92 -25.05 18.15
C PHE A 52 -52.41 -23.83 18.96
N ASP A 53 -53.69 -23.81 19.29
CA ASP A 53 -54.33 -22.77 20.11
C ASP A 53 -53.67 -22.65 21.49
N ARG A 54 -53.39 -23.80 22.13
CA ARG A 54 -52.74 -23.87 23.44
C ARG A 54 -51.25 -23.56 23.36
N PHE A 55 -50.58 -23.94 22.27
CA PHE A 55 -49.20 -23.51 22.03
C PHE A 55 -49.10 -21.98 22.01
N ILE A 56 -49.89 -21.31 21.16
CA ILE A 56 -49.85 -19.84 21.03
C ILE A 56 -50.16 -19.12 22.34
N GLN A 57 -51.09 -19.63 23.15
CA GLN A 57 -51.42 -19.04 24.46
C GLN A 57 -50.30 -19.20 25.49
N ASN A 58 -49.49 -20.26 25.40
CA ASN A 58 -48.38 -20.54 26.32
C ASN A 58 -47.06 -19.91 25.85
N GLU A 59 -47.05 -19.23 24.70
CA GLU A 59 -45.85 -18.59 24.19
C GLU A 59 -45.50 -17.34 25.00
N THR A 60 -44.31 -17.36 25.61
CA THR A 60 -43.77 -16.23 26.36
C THR A 60 -42.36 -15.88 25.89
N TRP A 61 -41.95 -14.64 26.12
CA TRP A 61 -40.59 -14.17 25.80
C TRP A 61 -39.48 -14.99 26.46
N GLY A 62 -39.73 -15.52 27.66
CA GLY A 62 -38.78 -16.36 28.39
C GLY A 62 -38.31 -17.58 27.58
N ASN A 63 -39.17 -18.11 26.71
CA ASN A 63 -38.86 -19.28 25.90
C ASN A 63 -37.87 -18.99 24.75
N TYR A 64 -37.70 -17.72 24.38
CA TYR A 64 -36.85 -17.30 23.26
C TYR A 64 -35.58 -16.60 23.71
N SER A 65 -35.59 -16.02 24.91
CA SER A 65 -34.52 -15.15 25.41
C SER A 65 -33.15 -15.85 25.47
N PHE A 66 -33.09 -17.08 25.96
CA PHE A 66 -31.83 -17.83 26.08
C PHE A 66 -31.20 -18.16 24.72
N GLY A 67 -32.00 -18.70 23.79
CA GLY A 67 -31.53 -19.01 22.43
C GLY A 67 -31.12 -17.76 21.66
N LEU A 68 -31.87 -16.67 21.82
CA LEU A 68 -31.55 -15.37 21.23
C LEU A 68 -30.24 -14.80 21.78
N TRP A 69 -29.98 -14.92 23.08
CA TRP A 69 -28.72 -14.47 23.68
C TRP A 69 -27.50 -15.24 23.17
N ILE A 70 -27.59 -16.57 23.08
CA ILE A 70 -26.50 -17.42 22.57
C ILE A 70 -26.18 -17.06 21.12
N THR A 71 -27.20 -16.97 20.29
CA THR A 71 -27.04 -16.68 18.85
C THR A 71 -26.51 -15.28 18.60
N LEU A 72 -26.99 -14.26 19.33
CA LEU A 72 -26.44 -12.91 19.26
C LEU A 72 -24.96 -12.88 19.63
N THR A 73 -24.58 -13.57 20.70
CA THR A 73 -23.19 -13.66 21.14
C THR A 73 -22.31 -14.27 20.06
N LEU A 74 -22.74 -15.38 19.45
CA LEU A 74 -22.03 -16.01 18.35
C LEU A 74 -21.90 -15.09 17.14
N VAL A 75 -23.00 -14.44 16.71
CA VAL A 75 -23.01 -13.53 15.56
C VAL A 75 -22.02 -12.38 15.78
N ILE A 76 -22.05 -11.74 16.95
CA ILE A 76 -21.13 -10.65 17.30
C ILE A 76 -19.69 -11.16 17.27
N PHE A 77 -19.40 -12.29 17.91
CA PHE A 77 -18.06 -12.87 17.94
C PHE A 77 -17.49 -13.11 16.54
N PHE A 78 -18.26 -13.76 15.66
CA PHE A 78 -17.85 -13.99 14.28
C PHE A 78 -17.67 -12.68 13.49
N HIS A 79 -18.52 -11.69 13.73
CA HIS A 79 -18.42 -10.40 13.06
C HIS A 79 -17.14 -9.66 13.45
N VAL A 80 -16.83 -9.62 14.75
CA VAL A 80 -15.59 -9.04 15.27
C VAL A 80 -14.38 -9.75 14.66
N PHE A 81 -14.37 -11.08 14.66
CA PHE A 81 -13.26 -11.86 14.10
C PHE A 81 -13.08 -11.62 12.58
N TYR A 82 -14.18 -11.60 11.82
CA TYR A 82 -14.14 -11.31 10.38
C TYR A 82 -13.58 -9.91 10.09
N PHE A 83 -14.11 -8.89 10.76
CA PHE A 83 -13.67 -7.50 10.57
C PHE A 83 -12.23 -7.28 11.02
N TYR A 84 -11.82 -7.90 12.13
CA TYR A 84 -10.45 -7.86 12.60
C TYR A 84 -9.48 -8.44 11.56
N ASN A 85 -9.77 -9.63 11.04
CA ASN A 85 -8.94 -10.24 9.99
C ASN A 85 -8.90 -9.41 8.71
N LYS A 86 -10.04 -8.83 8.31
CA LYS A 86 -10.10 -7.95 7.13
C LYS A 86 -9.24 -6.70 7.33
N PHE A 87 -9.33 -6.06 8.49
CA PHE A 87 -8.54 -4.89 8.85
C PHE A 87 -7.04 -5.18 8.85
N GLN A 88 -6.62 -6.32 9.42
CA GLN A 88 -5.22 -6.74 9.40
C GLN A 88 -4.70 -7.00 7.97
N LYS A 89 -5.52 -7.62 7.11
CA LYS A 89 -5.17 -7.82 5.69
C LYS A 89 -5.03 -6.49 4.94
N GLU A 90 -5.94 -5.54 5.18
CA GLU A 90 -5.86 -4.19 4.60
C GLU A 90 -4.57 -3.47 5.03
N LYS A 91 -4.22 -3.51 6.32
CA LYS A 91 -2.95 -2.96 6.83
C LYS A 91 -1.72 -3.57 6.18
N ILE A 92 -1.66 -4.90 6.06
CA ILE A 92 -0.52 -5.58 5.41
C ILE A 92 -0.42 -5.18 3.93
N LYS A 93 -1.56 -5.07 3.24
CA LYS A 93 -1.59 -4.63 1.83
C LYS A 93 -1.07 -3.20 1.70
N GLU A 94 -1.49 -2.30 2.57
CA GLU A 94 -1.02 -0.91 2.62
C GLU A 94 0.50 -0.84 2.84
N GLN A 95 1.02 -1.56 3.84
CA GLN A 95 2.45 -1.64 4.12
C GLN A 95 3.26 -2.17 2.93
N LYS A 96 2.75 -3.20 2.23
CA LYS A 96 3.39 -3.73 1.01
C LYS A 96 3.43 -2.70 -0.11
N VAL A 97 2.36 -1.92 -0.30
CA VAL A 97 2.33 -0.84 -1.30
C VAL A 97 3.35 0.25 -0.96
N ILE A 98 3.42 0.68 0.30
CA ILE A 98 4.41 1.66 0.76
C ILE A 98 5.83 1.15 0.55
N ALA A 99 6.13 -0.08 0.97
CA ALA A 99 7.45 -0.68 0.80
C ALA A 99 7.83 -0.85 -0.68
N GLY A 100 6.91 -1.31 -1.52
CA GLY A 100 7.14 -1.42 -2.96
C GLY A 100 7.38 -0.05 -3.62
N THR A 101 6.63 0.97 -3.21
CA THR A 101 6.82 2.35 -3.70
C THR A 101 8.18 2.90 -3.27
N ALA A 102 8.59 2.65 -2.03
CA ALA A 102 9.89 3.06 -1.52
C ALA A 102 11.03 2.36 -2.27
N SER A 103 10.92 1.05 -2.51
CA SER A 103 11.90 0.28 -3.30
C SER A 103 11.99 0.83 -4.73
N ALA A 104 10.86 1.06 -5.40
CA ALA A 104 10.85 1.62 -6.74
C ALA A 104 11.48 3.02 -6.80
N LYS A 105 11.24 3.87 -5.80
CA LYS A 105 11.90 5.19 -5.69
C LYS A 105 13.40 5.06 -5.46
N PHE A 106 13.82 4.09 -4.64
CA PHE A 106 15.22 3.80 -4.40
C PHE A 106 15.92 3.29 -5.67
N ASP A 107 15.31 2.33 -6.38
CA ASP A 107 15.84 1.79 -7.63
C ASP A 107 15.89 2.87 -8.73
N ALA A 108 14.88 3.75 -8.80
CA ALA A 108 14.90 4.90 -9.69
C ALA A 108 16.03 5.88 -9.35
N LEU A 109 16.27 6.15 -8.07
CA LEU A 109 17.40 6.98 -7.63
C LEU A 109 18.74 6.31 -7.96
N LYS A 110 18.86 5.01 -7.74
CA LYS A 110 20.04 4.23 -8.09
C LYS A 110 20.29 4.25 -9.60
N ASN A 111 19.27 4.11 -10.43
CA ASN A 111 19.42 4.14 -11.89
C ASN A 111 19.74 5.55 -12.42
N GLN A 112 19.39 6.60 -11.67
CA GLN A 112 19.78 7.99 -12.00
C GLN A 112 21.26 8.26 -11.75
N LEU A 113 21.85 7.56 -10.78
CA LEU A 113 23.29 7.57 -10.56
C LEU A 113 23.87 6.45 -11.41
N ASP A 114 24.42 6.71 -12.60
CA ASP A 114 25.08 5.66 -13.38
C ASP A 114 26.19 5.04 -12.51
N PRO A 115 26.01 3.79 -11.99
CA PRO A 115 26.93 3.27 -10.98
C PRO A 115 28.30 3.00 -11.61
N HIS A 116 28.30 2.67 -12.89
CA HIS A 116 29.51 2.45 -13.66
C HIS A 116 30.32 3.75 -13.80
N PHE A 117 29.67 4.89 -14.07
CA PHE A 117 30.28 6.21 -14.10
C PHE A 117 30.84 6.58 -12.73
N LEU A 118 30.12 6.28 -11.64
CA LEU A 118 30.60 6.51 -10.28
C LEU A 118 31.89 5.73 -10.01
N PHE A 119 31.86 4.41 -10.18
CA PHE A 119 33.02 3.55 -9.90
C PHE A 119 34.20 3.89 -10.81
N ASN A 120 33.96 4.20 -12.08
CA ASN A 120 35.00 4.62 -13.00
C ASN A 120 35.64 5.94 -12.57
N SER A 121 34.82 6.91 -12.17
CA SER A 121 35.29 8.20 -11.66
C SER A 121 36.10 8.03 -10.37
N LEU A 122 35.71 7.12 -9.48
CA LEU A 122 36.49 6.80 -8.27
C LEU A 122 37.84 6.14 -8.60
N ASN A 123 37.91 5.31 -9.64
CA ASN A 123 39.17 4.74 -10.09
C ASN A 123 40.11 5.82 -10.66
N VAL A 124 39.60 6.70 -11.52
CA VAL A 124 40.36 7.86 -12.03
C VAL A 124 40.85 8.74 -10.88
N LEU A 125 39.98 9.02 -9.90
CA LEU A 125 40.36 9.78 -8.72
C LEU A 125 41.49 9.12 -7.94
N THR A 126 41.42 7.80 -7.73
CA THR A 126 42.48 7.05 -7.03
C THR A 126 43.82 7.20 -7.75
N SER A 127 43.85 7.06 -9.08
CA SER A 127 45.06 7.27 -9.87
C SER A 127 45.59 8.71 -9.76
N LEU A 128 44.69 9.71 -9.84
CA LEU A 128 45.06 11.12 -9.71
C LEU A 128 45.62 11.48 -8.33
N ILE A 129 45.20 10.81 -7.25
CA ILE A 129 45.72 11.09 -5.90
C ILE A 129 47.23 10.82 -5.85
N GLU A 130 47.71 9.80 -6.55
CA GLU A 130 49.12 9.44 -6.58
C GLU A 130 49.91 10.27 -7.61
N GLU A 131 49.37 10.48 -8.81
CA GLU A 131 50.09 11.16 -9.90
C GLU A 131 49.97 12.70 -9.86
N ASN A 132 48.80 13.23 -9.51
CA ASN A 132 48.52 14.66 -9.53
C ASN A 132 47.50 15.05 -8.45
N PRO A 133 47.94 15.25 -7.19
CA PRO A 133 47.05 15.55 -6.07
C PRO A 133 46.16 16.78 -6.29
N THR A 134 46.68 17.81 -6.97
CA THR A 134 45.90 19.00 -7.34
C THR A 134 44.82 18.67 -8.36
N GLY A 135 45.14 17.82 -9.33
CA GLY A 135 44.18 17.24 -10.27
C GLY A 135 43.10 16.43 -9.55
N ALA A 136 43.46 15.59 -8.57
CA ALA A 136 42.49 14.82 -7.78
C ALA A 136 41.47 15.72 -7.06
N LEU A 137 41.92 16.85 -6.49
CA LEU A 137 41.03 17.83 -5.85
C LEU A 137 40.04 18.46 -6.84
N ASN A 138 40.54 18.86 -8.01
CA ASN A 138 39.72 19.44 -9.07
C ASN A 138 38.71 18.42 -9.62
N PHE A 139 39.16 17.18 -9.83
CA PHE A 139 38.33 16.07 -10.29
C PHE A 139 37.20 15.77 -9.29
N THR A 140 37.52 15.68 -8.00
CA THR A 140 36.54 15.46 -6.93
C THR A 140 35.49 16.58 -6.89
N THR A 141 35.92 17.83 -7.03
CA THR A 141 35.04 18.99 -7.04
C THR A 141 34.11 18.98 -8.27
N GLY A 142 34.66 18.71 -9.46
CA GLY A 142 33.87 18.60 -10.68
C GLY A 142 32.86 17.45 -10.62
N LEU A 143 33.28 16.29 -10.09
CA LEU A 143 32.40 15.13 -9.91
C LEU A 143 31.23 15.47 -8.98
N SER A 144 31.49 16.17 -7.87
CA SER A 144 30.45 16.65 -6.95
C SER A 144 29.46 17.61 -7.64
N LYS A 145 29.94 18.53 -8.49
CA LYS A 145 29.08 19.43 -9.26
C LYS A 145 28.20 18.69 -10.27
N VAL A 146 28.76 17.71 -11.00
CA VAL A 146 28.00 16.90 -11.97
C VAL A 146 26.88 16.13 -11.28
N TYR A 147 27.18 15.44 -10.17
CA TYR A 147 26.14 14.72 -9.42
C TYR A 147 25.09 15.65 -8.83
N ARG A 148 25.50 16.80 -8.29
CA ARG A 148 24.57 17.79 -7.77
C ARG A 148 23.61 18.28 -8.84
N TYR A 149 24.12 18.63 -10.02
CA TYR A 149 23.30 19.07 -11.14
C TYR A 149 22.29 17.99 -11.56
N VAL A 150 22.72 16.75 -11.75
CA VAL A 150 21.82 15.62 -12.12
C VAL A 150 20.70 15.43 -11.08
N LEU A 151 21.01 15.61 -9.80
CA LEU A 151 20.02 15.49 -8.72
C LEU A 151 19.08 16.70 -8.62
N GLU A 152 19.58 17.92 -8.83
CA GLU A 152 18.81 19.16 -8.71
C GLU A 152 17.85 19.39 -9.90
N GLN A 153 18.28 19.04 -11.11
CA GLN A 153 17.47 19.24 -12.32
C GLN A 153 16.43 18.12 -12.55
N LYS A 154 16.47 17.04 -11.76
CA LYS A 154 15.60 15.86 -11.86
C LYS A 154 14.10 16.13 -11.92
N ASN A 155 13.63 17.16 -11.20
CA ASN A 155 12.20 17.49 -11.09
C ASN A 155 11.84 18.76 -11.87
N LYS A 156 12.75 19.29 -12.69
CA LYS A 156 12.46 20.43 -13.56
C LYS A 156 12.10 19.91 -14.94
N ASP A 157 10.97 20.38 -15.47
CA ASP A 157 10.54 20.01 -16.83
C ASP A 157 11.37 20.74 -17.90
N LEU A 158 11.94 21.91 -17.57
CA LEU A 158 12.76 22.74 -18.45
C LEU A 158 13.95 23.33 -17.68
N VAL A 159 15.09 23.45 -18.36
CA VAL A 159 16.33 24.04 -17.83
C VAL A 159 16.83 25.09 -18.83
N PRO A 160 17.35 26.26 -18.38
CA PRO A 160 17.97 27.22 -19.28
C PRO A 160 19.18 26.62 -20.01
N VAL A 161 19.34 26.96 -21.29
CA VAL A 161 20.47 26.48 -22.11
C VAL A 161 21.82 26.89 -21.51
N ASP A 162 21.92 28.07 -20.89
CA ASP A 162 23.13 28.51 -20.20
C ASP A 162 23.51 27.60 -19.01
N GLU A 163 22.54 27.12 -18.24
CA GLU A 163 22.77 26.16 -17.13
C GLU A 163 23.23 24.81 -17.68
N GLU A 164 22.60 24.32 -18.77
CA GLU A 164 23.03 23.08 -19.43
C GLU A 164 24.45 23.20 -20.00
N LEU A 165 24.80 24.36 -20.56
CA LEU A 165 26.12 24.61 -21.13
C LEU A 165 27.20 24.68 -20.03
N GLU A 166 26.92 25.27 -18.87
CA GLU A 166 27.83 25.25 -17.72
C GLU A 166 28.04 23.83 -17.18
N PHE A 167 26.96 23.04 -17.11
CA PHE A 167 27.05 21.63 -16.76
C PHE A 167 27.90 20.85 -17.77
N ALA A 168 27.67 21.04 -19.08
CA ALA A 168 28.43 20.39 -20.14
C ALA A 168 29.93 20.72 -20.07
N LYS A 169 30.29 21.97 -19.80
CA LYS A 169 31.70 22.39 -19.59
C LYS A 169 32.33 21.65 -18.42
N THR A 170 31.62 21.56 -17.30
CA THR A 170 32.10 20.84 -16.10
C THR A 170 32.23 19.34 -16.35
N TYR A 171 31.28 18.74 -17.06
CA TYR A 171 31.33 17.32 -17.41
C TYR A 171 32.47 17.01 -18.38
N MET A 172 32.66 17.85 -19.40
CA MET A 172 33.76 17.70 -20.36
C MET A 172 35.12 17.88 -19.72
N SER A 173 35.27 18.79 -18.74
CA SER A 173 36.54 18.90 -18.02
C SER A 173 36.90 17.60 -17.29
N LEU A 174 35.92 16.90 -16.70
CA LEU A 174 36.15 15.58 -16.10
C LEU A 174 36.54 14.53 -17.15
N LEU A 175 35.89 14.53 -18.32
CA LEU A 175 36.24 13.63 -19.41
C LEU A 175 37.67 13.87 -19.90
N LYS A 176 38.11 15.13 -20.01
CA LYS A 176 39.49 15.45 -20.38
C LYS A 176 40.51 14.98 -19.36
N MET A 177 40.19 15.08 -18.07
CA MET A 177 41.07 14.55 -17.03
C MET A 177 41.15 13.01 -17.06
N ARG A 178 40.10 12.35 -17.55
CA ARG A 178 40.04 10.89 -17.66
C ARG A 178 40.69 10.34 -18.93
N PHE A 179 40.51 11.01 -20.05
CA PHE A 179 40.94 10.54 -21.37
C PHE A 179 42.15 11.30 -21.92
N GLU A 180 42.59 12.33 -21.20
CA GLU A 180 43.73 13.18 -21.55
C GLU A 180 43.62 13.68 -23.00
N ASP A 181 44.65 13.43 -23.80
CA ASP A 181 44.73 13.86 -25.20
C ASP A 181 43.90 12.98 -26.15
N SER A 182 43.23 11.93 -25.65
CA SER A 182 42.39 11.05 -26.47
C SER A 182 41.06 11.69 -26.87
N ILE A 183 40.68 12.83 -26.27
CA ILE A 183 39.44 13.55 -26.58
C ILE A 183 39.72 15.06 -26.67
N VAL A 184 39.32 15.65 -27.79
CA VAL A 184 39.28 17.11 -28.01
C VAL A 184 37.84 17.54 -28.16
N PHE A 185 37.45 18.62 -27.50
CA PHE A 185 36.11 19.18 -27.59
C PHE A 185 36.16 20.70 -27.78
N GLU A 186 35.18 21.20 -28.52
CA GLU A 186 34.95 22.61 -28.78
C GLU A 186 33.53 22.95 -28.30
N ILE A 187 33.40 23.96 -27.45
CA ILE A 187 32.14 24.38 -26.84
C ILE A 187 31.98 25.91 -26.97
N PRO A 188 30.78 26.41 -27.28
CA PRO A 188 30.51 27.84 -27.32
C PRO A 188 30.61 28.50 -25.93
N GLU A 189 30.99 29.78 -25.87
CA GLU A 189 31.12 30.50 -24.60
C GLU A 189 29.77 30.78 -23.93
N LYS A 190 28.70 30.99 -24.71
CA LYS A 190 27.33 31.29 -24.26
C LYS A 190 26.30 30.61 -25.18
N ALA A 191 25.07 30.46 -24.68
CA ALA A 191 23.92 29.99 -25.45
C ALA A 191 23.55 30.92 -26.60
#